data_AF-A0A392Q4F0-F1
#
_entry.id   AF-A0A392Q4F0-F1
#
_cell.length_a   1.000
_cell.length_b   1.000
_cell.length_c   1.000
_cell.angle_alpha   90.00
_cell.angle_beta   90.00
_cell.angle_gamma   90.00
#
_symmetry.space_group_name_H-M   'P 1'
#
loop_
_entity.id
_entity.type
_entity.pdbx_description
1 polymer ?
#
loop_
_entity_poly.entity_id
_entity_poly.type
_entity_poly.pdbx_seq_one_letter_code
_entity_poly.pdbx_strand_id
1 'polypeptide(L)'
;VQGIKVRVIDTPGLLPSWSDQRHNEKILHSVKRFIKKSPPDIVLYLDRLDTQSRDFSDMPLLRTITDIFGPSIWFNAIVGLTHAASAPPDGPNGTPSSYDMFVTQRSHVVQQAIRQAAGDMRLMNPISLVENHSACRIDTSGQRVLPNGQVWKPHLLLLSFASKILAEANALLKLQDSPPEKHYTARTRVPPLPYLLSTLLQSRPQLKLPEEQFS
;
A
#
# COMPACT_ATOMS: atom_id res chain seq x y z
N VAL A 1 -11.84 -18.14 0.21
CA VAL A 1 -10.92 -18.29 -0.95
C VAL A 1 -10.09 -19.54 -0.72
N GLN A 2 -10.27 -20.59 -1.52
CA GLN A 2 -9.49 -21.84 -1.41
C GLN A 2 -9.46 -22.41 0.03
N GLY A 3 -10.61 -22.51 0.70
CA GLY A 3 -10.71 -22.99 2.09
C GLY A 3 -10.45 -21.94 3.17
N ILE A 4 -9.89 -20.77 2.82
CA ILE A 4 -9.64 -19.67 3.76
C ILE A 4 -10.86 -18.77 3.90
N LYS A 5 -11.31 -18.51 5.13
CA LYS A 5 -12.39 -17.57 5.43
C LYS A 5 -11.85 -16.14 5.41
N VAL A 6 -12.42 -15.30 4.56
CA VAL A 6 -12.07 -13.89 4.41
C VAL A 6 -13.30 -13.04 4.74
N ARG A 7 -13.11 -11.96 5.49
CA ARG A 7 -14.13 -10.94 5.73
C ARG A 7 -13.61 -9.62 5.16
N VAL A 8 -14.41 -8.99 4.32
CA VAL A 8 -14.14 -7.66 3.77
C VAL A 8 -15.07 -6.67 4.43
N ILE A 9 -14.54 -5.53 4.84
CA ILE A 9 -15.32 -4.40 5.36
C ILE A 9 -15.21 -3.31 4.32
N ASP A 10 -16.28 -3.12 3.55
CA ASP A 10 -16.37 -1.99 2.64
C ASP A 10 -16.81 -0.74 3.42
N THR A 11 -16.27 0.41 3.04
CA THR A 11 -16.52 1.68 3.72
C THR A 11 -17.00 2.72 2.72
N PRO A 12 -17.89 3.66 3.11
CA PRO A 12 -18.26 4.78 2.25
C PRO A 12 -17.02 5.54 1.77
N GLY A 13 -17.07 6.02 0.53
CA GLY A 13 -15.98 6.78 -0.08
C GLY A 13 -15.69 8.07 0.68
N LEU A 14 -14.41 8.44 0.72
CA LEU A 14 -13.94 9.71 1.28
C LEU A 14 -13.71 10.70 0.14
N LEU A 15 -13.90 11.98 0.42
CA LEU A 15 -13.75 13.04 -0.57
C LEU A 15 -12.41 13.76 -0.38
N PRO A 16 -11.74 14.16 -1.47
CA PRO A 16 -10.37 14.68 -1.40
C PRO A 16 -10.28 16.15 -0.95
N SER A 17 -11.37 16.91 -1.01
CA SER A 17 -11.32 18.35 -0.71
C SER A 17 -11.23 18.64 0.79
N TRP A 18 -10.49 19.69 1.15
CA TRP A 18 -10.50 20.27 2.49
C TRP A 18 -11.90 20.63 2.98
N SER A 19 -12.77 21.10 2.07
CA SER A 19 -14.16 21.45 2.41
C SER A 19 -14.97 20.26 2.91
N ASP A 20 -14.53 19.04 2.58
CA ASP A 20 -15.25 17.81 2.88
C ASP A 20 -14.78 17.16 4.19
N GLN A 21 -13.87 17.81 4.93
CA GLN A 21 -13.28 17.25 6.14
C GLN A 21 -14.33 16.79 7.16
N ARG A 22 -15.35 17.60 7.45
CA ARG A 22 -16.43 17.20 8.39
C ARG A 22 -17.21 15.97 7.92
N HIS A 23 -17.41 15.83 6.61
CA HIS A 23 -18.06 14.67 6.02
C HIS A 23 -17.19 13.42 6.20
N ASN A 24 -15.91 13.53 5.88
CA ASN A 24 -14.92 12.46 6.04
C ASN A 24 -14.79 12.03 7.51
N GLU A 25 -14.68 12.98 8.45
CA GLU A 25 -14.59 12.69 9.89
C GLU A 25 -15.80 11.88 10.38
N LYS A 26 -17.02 12.25 9.96
CA LYS A 26 -18.25 11.52 10.31
C LYS A 26 -18.21 10.07 9.83
N ILE A 27 -17.77 9.84 8.60
CA ILE A 27 -17.61 8.48 8.03
C ILE A 27 -16.54 7.72 8.81
N LEU A 28 -15.35 8.29 8.98
CA LEU A 28 -14.22 7.65 9.64
C LEU A 28 -14.54 7.30 11.11
N HIS A 29 -15.24 8.16 11.84
CA HIS A 29 -15.72 7.83 13.19
C HIS A 29 -16.80 6.74 13.22
N SER A 30 -17.63 6.64 12.18
CA SER A 30 -18.57 5.52 12.03
C SER A 30 -17.81 4.20 11.83
N VAL A 31 -16.84 4.19 10.91
CA VAL A 31 -15.98 3.03 10.64
C VAL A 31 -15.19 2.64 11.90
N LYS A 32 -14.56 3.59 12.60
CA LYS A 32 -13.82 3.34 13.86
C LYS A 32 -14.68 2.67 14.92
N ARG A 33 -15.96 3.08 15.05
CA ARG A 33 -16.91 2.43 15.97
C ARG A 33 -17.25 1.01 15.52
N PHE A 34 -17.46 0.81 14.22
CA PHE A 34 -17.79 -0.50 13.65
C PHE A 34 -16.68 -1.53 13.87
N ILE A 35 -15.41 -1.15 13.64
CA ILE A 35 -14.27 -2.06 13.75
C ILE A 35 -13.72 -2.20 15.18
N LYS A 36 -14.24 -1.45 16.16
CA LYS A 36 -13.69 -1.39 17.53
C LYS A 36 -13.51 -2.75 18.19
N LYS A 37 -14.47 -3.67 18.01
CA LYS A 37 -14.44 -5.02 18.62
C LYS A 37 -13.66 -6.05 17.80
N SER A 38 -13.45 -5.77 16.52
CA SER A 38 -12.84 -6.69 15.56
C SER A 38 -12.08 -5.83 14.55
N PRO A 39 -10.89 -5.33 14.94
CA PRO A 39 -10.06 -4.54 14.04
C PRO A 39 -9.67 -5.41 12.82
N PRO A 40 -9.50 -4.81 11.65
CA PRO A 40 -9.06 -5.54 10.46
C PRO A 40 -7.61 -6.01 10.61
N ASP A 41 -7.31 -7.20 10.12
CA ASP A 41 -5.93 -7.70 10.03
C ASP A 41 -5.09 -6.83 9.07
N ILE A 42 -5.71 -6.39 7.97
CA ILE A 42 -5.12 -5.63 6.88
C ILE A 42 -6.02 -4.45 6.53
N VAL A 43 -5.42 -3.29 6.27
CA VAL A 43 -6.11 -2.12 5.73
C VAL A 43 -5.76 -1.98 4.25
N LEU A 44 -6.75 -1.79 3.39
CA LEU A 44 -6.53 -1.43 1.98
C LEU A 44 -6.78 0.06 1.82
N TYR A 45 -5.74 0.84 1.60
CA TYR A 45 -5.87 2.23 1.18
C TYR A 45 -5.92 2.28 -0.34
N LEU A 46 -7.06 2.67 -0.91
CA LEU A 46 -7.27 2.66 -2.35
C LEU A 46 -7.10 4.05 -2.93
N ASP A 47 -6.37 4.12 -4.03
CA ASP A 47 -6.18 5.31 -4.85
C ASP A 47 -6.18 4.91 -6.33
N ARG A 48 -6.20 5.88 -7.24
CA ARG A 48 -6.12 5.63 -8.67
C ARG A 48 -4.68 5.79 -9.15
N LEU A 49 -4.27 4.88 -10.04
CA LEU A 49 -3.00 4.96 -10.74
C LEU A 49 -2.95 6.18 -11.68
N ASP A 50 -4.07 6.44 -12.38
CA ASP A 50 -4.22 7.47 -13.41
C ASP A 50 -4.61 8.86 -12.90
N THR A 51 -4.49 9.10 -11.59
CA THR A 51 -4.60 10.45 -11.03
C THR A 51 -3.37 11.28 -11.44
N GLN A 52 -3.62 12.38 -12.14
CA GLN A 52 -2.57 13.30 -12.61
C GLN A 52 -2.08 14.29 -11.54
N SER A 53 -2.71 14.33 -10.36
CA SER A 53 -2.28 15.19 -9.26
C SER A 53 -0.89 14.77 -8.78
N ARG A 54 0.07 15.69 -8.96
CA ARG A 54 1.43 15.59 -8.38
C ARG A 54 1.51 16.28 -7.02
N ASP A 55 0.39 16.86 -6.57
CA ASP A 55 0.35 17.69 -5.38
C ASP A 55 -0.04 16.87 -4.15
N PHE A 56 0.29 17.42 -2.99
CA PHE A 56 -0.13 16.90 -1.69
C PHE A 56 -1.63 17.17 -1.40
N SER A 57 -2.48 17.17 -2.42
CA SER A 57 -3.93 17.40 -2.30
C SER A 57 -4.59 16.44 -1.32
N ASP A 58 -4.05 15.23 -1.20
CA ASP A 58 -4.61 14.14 -0.40
C ASP A 58 -4.11 14.18 1.06
N MET A 59 -3.08 14.98 1.36
CA MET A 59 -2.52 15.09 2.72
C MET A 59 -3.53 15.46 3.81
N PRO A 60 -4.50 16.37 3.59
CA PRO A 60 -5.51 16.70 4.60
C PRO A 60 -6.34 15.47 4.95
N LEU A 61 -6.78 14.71 3.94
CA LEU A 61 -7.53 13.46 4.13
C LEU A 61 -6.69 12.41 4.88
N LEU A 62 -5.45 12.20 4.45
CA LEU A 62 -4.53 11.25 5.10
C LEU A 62 -4.28 11.62 6.57
N ARG A 63 -4.14 12.91 6.88
CA ARG A 63 -4.03 13.39 8.27
C ARG A 63 -5.30 13.11 9.05
N THR A 64 -6.48 13.40 8.50
CA THR A 64 -7.76 13.05 9.17
C THR A 64 -7.87 11.55 9.46
N ILE A 65 -7.43 10.68 8.55
CA ILE A 65 -7.37 9.23 8.79
C ILE A 65 -6.42 8.93 9.95
N THR A 66 -5.20 9.46 9.94
CA THR A 66 -4.22 9.27 11.03
C THR A 66 -4.75 9.79 12.37
N ASP A 67 -5.36 10.97 12.41
CA ASP A 67 -5.85 11.59 13.64
C ASP A 67 -6.99 10.77 14.26
N ILE A 68 -7.86 10.20 13.42
CA ILE A 68 -8.98 9.37 13.89
C ILE A 68 -8.51 7.98 14.28
N PHE A 69 -7.71 7.28 13.49
CA PHE A 69 -7.35 5.87 13.74
C PHE A 69 -6.04 5.69 14.51
N GLY A 70 -5.20 6.72 14.58
CA GLY A 70 -3.82 6.67 15.05
C GLY A 70 -2.84 6.27 13.95
N PRO A 71 -1.53 6.59 14.08
CA PRO A 71 -0.50 6.23 13.09
C PRO A 71 -0.39 4.74 12.81
N SER A 72 -0.75 3.88 13.76
CA SER A 72 -0.68 2.42 13.63
C SER A 72 -1.61 1.84 12.56
N ILE A 73 -2.64 2.59 12.11
CA ILE A 73 -3.51 2.17 11.00
C ILE A 73 -2.71 1.88 9.73
N TRP A 74 -1.57 2.55 9.57
CA TRP A 74 -0.71 2.42 8.40
C TRP A 74 0.27 1.25 8.48
N PHE A 75 0.45 0.59 9.63
CA PHE A 75 1.46 -0.47 9.79
C PHE A 75 1.09 -1.79 9.10
N ASN A 76 -0.21 -2.06 8.94
CA ASN A 76 -0.72 -3.20 8.19
C ASN A 76 -1.50 -2.75 6.94
N ALA A 77 -1.19 -1.56 6.43
CA ALA A 77 -1.84 -1.03 5.24
C ALA A 77 -1.12 -1.47 3.96
N ILE A 78 -1.90 -1.93 2.98
CA ILE A 78 -1.48 -2.12 1.59
C ILE A 78 -2.10 -0.99 0.78
N VAL A 79 -1.29 -0.33 -0.06
CA VAL A 79 -1.77 0.70 -0.99
C VAL A 79 -2.24 0.00 -2.26
N GLY A 80 -3.53 0.07 -2.55
CA GLY A 80 -4.12 -0.43 -3.78
C GLY A 80 -4.23 0.68 -4.83
N LEU A 81 -3.48 0.59 -5.93
CA LEU A 81 -3.60 1.50 -7.06
C LEU A 81 -4.55 0.90 -8.10
N THR A 82 -5.79 1.40 -8.11
CA THR A 82 -6.83 1.04 -9.07
C THR A 82 -6.56 1.64 -10.45
N HIS A 83 -7.31 1.20 -11.47
CA HIS A 83 -7.10 1.63 -12.85
C HIS A 83 -5.70 1.27 -13.36
N ALA A 84 -5.19 0.12 -12.90
CA ALA A 84 -3.85 -0.30 -13.21
C ALA A 84 -3.63 -0.64 -14.70
N ALA A 85 -4.68 -0.80 -15.51
CA ALA A 85 -4.53 -0.96 -16.96
C ALA A 85 -4.52 0.36 -17.74
N SER A 86 -4.58 1.52 -17.07
CA SER A 86 -4.51 2.82 -17.72
C SER A 86 -3.19 3.03 -18.45
N ALA A 87 -3.26 3.69 -19.60
CA ALA A 87 -2.08 4.08 -20.36
C ALA A 87 -1.25 5.12 -19.57
N PRO A 88 0.08 5.03 -19.58
CA PRO A 88 0.93 6.06 -19.00
C PRO A 88 0.67 7.44 -19.63
N PRO A 89 0.76 8.53 -18.86
CA PRO A 89 0.65 9.87 -19.44
C PRO A 89 1.82 10.18 -20.38
N ASP A 90 1.55 11.05 -21.35
CA ASP A 90 2.59 11.59 -22.23
C ASP A 90 3.63 12.35 -21.42
N GLY A 91 4.91 12.08 -21.70
CA GLY A 91 6.02 12.81 -21.11
C GLY A 91 6.11 14.24 -21.64
N PRO A 92 6.98 15.08 -21.05
CA PRO A 92 7.15 16.48 -21.45
C PRO A 92 7.45 16.69 -22.94
N ASN A 93 8.08 15.69 -23.58
CA ASN A 93 8.45 15.69 -24.99
C ASN A 93 7.41 14.99 -25.89
N GLY A 94 6.22 14.67 -25.37
CA GLY A 94 5.19 13.91 -26.10
C GLY A 94 5.47 12.41 -26.23
N THR A 95 6.56 11.91 -25.64
CA THR A 95 6.86 10.46 -25.56
C THR A 95 6.21 9.88 -24.31
N PRO A 96 5.33 8.86 -24.40
CA PRO A 96 4.71 8.26 -23.22
C PRO A 96 5.77 7.68 -22.28
N SER A 97 5.58 7.91 -20.98
CA SER A 97 6.45 7.29 -19.96
C SER A 97 6.27 5.78 -20.00
N SER A 98 7.31 5.00 -19.63
CA SER A 98 7.10 3.55 -19.49
C SER A 98 6.06 3.26 -18.41
N TYR A 99 5.35 2.13 -18.56
CA TYR A 99 4.36 1.71 -17.56
C TYR A 99 4.96 1.56 -16.16
N ASP A 100 6.17 1.01 -16.07
CA ASP A 100 6.86 0.85 -14.79
C ASP A 100 7.23 2.20 -14.16
N MET A 101 7.62 3.20 -14.96
CA MET A 101 7.90 4.55 -14.47
C MET A 101 6.61 5.21 -13.94
N PHE A 102 5.50 5.06 -14.66
CA PHE A 102 4.20 5.58 -14.26
C PHE A 102 3.74 4.99 -12.92
N VAL A 103 3.85 3.66 -12.77
CA VAL A 103 3.56 2.96 -11.51
C VAL A 103 4.51 3.42 -10.40
N THR A 104 5.81 3.49 -10.67
CA THR A 104 6.83 3.88 -9.68
C THR A 104 6.58 5.28 -9.16
N GLN A 105 6.30 6.23 -10.06
CA GLN A 105 6.06 7.62 -9.70
C GLN A 105 4.80 7.77 -8.82
N ARG A 106 3.66 7.19 -9.23
CA ARG A 106 2.43 7.29 -8.44
C ARG A 106 2.57 6.58 -7.09
N SER A 107 3.20 5.42 -7.07
CA SER A 107 3.49 4.67 -5.83
C SER A 107 4.30 5.52 -4.86
N HIS A 108 5.35 6.18 -5.35
CA HIS A 108 6.22 7.03 -4.53
C HIS A 108 5.46 8.19 -3.90
N VAL A 109 4.64 8.90 -4.68
CA VAL A 109 3.84 10.04 -4.20
C VAL A 109 2.91 9.61 -3.07
N VAL A 110 2.14 8.53 -3.27
CA VAL A 110 1.18 8.05 -2.25
C VAL A 110 1.91 7.56 -1.01
N GLN A 111 2.97 6.77 -1.15
CA GLN A 111 3.77 6.29 -0.02
C GLN A 111 4.40 7.45 0.77
N GLN A 112 4.92 8.46 0.09
CA GLN A 112 5.49 9.63 0.74
C GLN A 112 4.43 10.42 1.52
N ALA A 113 3.25 10.61 0.93
CA ALA A 113 2.14 11.27 1.59
C ALA A 113 1.71 10.51 2.86
N ILE A 114 1.60 9.18 2.79
CA ILE A 114 1.27 8.34 3.95
C ILE A 114 2.37 8.44 5.03
N ARG A 115 3.66 8.36 4.67
CA ARG A 115 4.78 8.54 5.63
C ARG A 115 4.69 9.86 6.38
N GLN A 116 4.41 10.94 5.65
CA GLN A 116 4.26 12.28 6.24
C GLN A 116 3.03 12.35 7.15
N ALA A 117 1.89 11.81 6.71
CA ALA A 117 0.67 11.82 7.50
C ALA A 117 0.76 10.94 8.75
N ALA A 118 1.51 9.83 8.69
CA ALA A 118 1.75 8.94 9.81
C ALA A 118 2.84 9.46 10.78
N GLY A 119 3.68 10.39 10.33
CA GLY A 119 4.84 10.86 11.09
C GLY A 119 5.97 9.82 11.21
N ASP A 120 6.01 8.80 10.33
CA ASP A 120 7.08 7.79 10.29
C ASP A 120 7.64 7.63 8.86
N MET A 121 8.80 8.25 8.62
CA MET A 121 9.49 8.20 7.32
C MET A 121 10.05 6.82 6.96
N ARG A 122 10.08 5.87 7.90
CA ARG A 122 10.58 4.51 7.66
C ARG A 122 9.50 3.57 7.12
N LEU A 123 8.24 4.01 7.14
CA LEU A 123 7.10 3.23 6.68
C LEU A 123 7.23 2.92 5.18
N MET A 124 7.03 1.68 4.75
CA MET A 124 7.08 1.29 3.33
C MET A 124 5.88 0.42 2.97
N ASN A 125 4.69 1.01 2.86
CA ASN A 125 3.48 0.25 2.54
C ASN A 125 3.62 -0.51 1.22
N PRO A 126 3.35 -1.82 1.17
CA PRO A 126 3.37 -2.58 -0.07
C PRO A 126 2.33 -2.01 -1.05
N ILE A 127 2.69 -2.00 -2.34
CA ILE A 127 1.82 -1.57 -3.43
C ILE A 127 1.17 -2.80 -4.06
N SER A 128 -0.14 -2.72 -4.29
CA SER A 128 -0.87 -3.67 -5.11
C SER A 128 -1.57 -2.93 -6.24
N LEU A 129 -1.27 -3.31 -7.48
CA LEU A 129 -1.96 -2.80 -8.65
C LEU A 129 -3.30 -3.52 -8.81
N VAL A 130 -4.38 -2.82 -9.15
CA VAL A 130 -5.74 -3.38 -9.22
C VAL A 130 -6.44 -2.90 -10.50
N GLU A 131 -7.05 -3.84 -11.22
CA GLU A 131 -7.89 -3.51 -12.37
C GLU A 131 -9.26 -4.21 -12.30
N ASN A 132 -10.30 -3.40 -12.09
CA ASN A 132 -11.68 -3.85 -11.94
C ASN A 132 -12.49 -3.73 -13.24
N HIS A 133 -12.03 -2.91 -14.20
CA HIS A 133 -12.76 -2.65 -15.44
C HIS A 133 -12.95 -3.92 -16.26
N SER A 134 -14.15 -4.17 -16.77
CA SER A 134 -14.50 -5.41 -17.48
C SER A 134 -13.58 -5.70 -18.68
N ALA A 135 -13.10 -4.65 -19.35
CA ALA A 135 -12.18 -4.71 -20.49
C ALA A 135 -10.69 -4.97 -20.14
N CYS A 136 -10.36 -5.24 -18.88
CA CYS A 136 -9.01 -5.68 -18.50
C CYS A 136 -8.60 -6.89 -19.35
N ARG A 137 -7.35 -6.87 -19.87
CA ARG A 137 -6.81 -7.97 -20.67
C ARG A 137 -6.89 -9.28 -19.90
N ILE A 138 -7.28 -10.35 -20.60
CA ILE A 138 -7.35 -11.70 -20.07
C ILE A 138 -6.28 -12.55 -20.75
N ASP A 139 -5.54 -13.35 -19.98
CA ASP A 139 -4.57 -14.30 -20.53
C ASP A 139 -5.23 -15.61 -20.99
N THR A 140 -4.43 -16.53 -21.52
CA THR A 140 -4.89 -17.85 -21.99
C THR A 140 -5.47 -18.72 -20.86
N SER A 141 -5.20 -18.38 -19.60
CA SER A 141 -5.74 -19.07 -18.42
C SER A 141 -7.03 -18.44 -17.88
N GLY A 142 -7.56 -17.41 -18.56
CA GLY A 142 -8.78 -16.72 -18.13
C GLY A 142 -8.56 -15.71 -17.01
N GLN A 143 -7.31 -15.34 -16.70
CA GLN A 143 -6.98 -14.42 -15.62
C GLN A 143 -6.79 -12.99 -16.11
N ARG A 144 -7.17 -12.01 -15.27
CA ARG A 144 -6.98 -10.58 -15.55
C ARG A 144 -5.53 -10.20 -15.39
N VAL A 145 -4.91 -9.73 -16.46
CA VAL A 145 -3.48 -9.43 -16.54
C VAL A 145 -3.25 -7.95 -16.81
N LEU A 146 -2.36 -7.35 -16.02
CA LEU A 146 -1.95 -5.95 -16.13
C LEU A 146 -0.94 -5.73 -17.28
N PRO A 147 -0.67 -4.47 -17.68
CA PRO A 147 0.29 -4.17 -18.75
C PRO A 147 1.70 -4.75 -18.51
N ASN A 148 2.15 -4.84 -17.26
CA ASN A 148 3.42 -5.47 -16.88
C ASN A 148 3.39 -7.02 -16.83
N GLY A 149 2.28 -7.64 -17.24
CA GLY A 149 2.13 -9.11 -17.22
C GLY A 149 1.66 -9.69 -15.88
N GLN A 150 1.46 -8.87 -14.84
CA GLN A 150 1.05 -9.36 -13.53
C GLN A 150 -0.44 -9.73 -13.48
N VAL A 151 -0.76 -10.89 -12.91
CA VAL A 151 -2.14 -11.21 -12.49
C VAL A 151 -2.39 -10.59 -11.11
N TRP A 152 -3.28 -9.61 -11.05
CA TRP A 152 -3.38 -8.78 -9.85
C TRP A 152 -4.07 -9.43 -8.65
N LYS A 153 -5.10 -10.25 -8.86
CA LYS A 153 -5.88 -10.85 -7.76
C LYS A 153 -5.05 -11.79 -6.88
N PRO A 154 -4.30 -12.77 -7.44
CA PRO A 154 -3.41 -13.61 -6.64
C PRO A 154 -2.33 -12.81 -5.93
N HIS A 155 -1.79 -11.77 -6.59
CA HIS A 155 -0.79 -10.89 -5.98
C HIS A 155 -1.32 -10.13 -4.76
N LEU A 156 -2.51 -9.52 -4.86
CA LEU A 156 -3.14 -8.84 -3.72
C LEU A 156 -3.39 -9.80 -2.55
N LEU A 157 -3.87 -11.02 -2.85
CA LEU A 157 -4.09 -12.04 -1.82
C LEU A 157 -2.78 -12.46 -1.17
N LEU A 158 -1.73 -12.71 -1.95
CA LEU A 158 -0.40 -13.03 -1.43
C LEU A 158 0.11 -11.94 -0.48
N LEU A 159 0.05 -10.67 -0.89
CA LEU A 159 0.44 -9.54 -0.05
C LEU A 159 -0.39 -9.46 1.24
N SER A 160 -1.70 -9.70 1.16
CA SER A 160 -2.59 -9.68 2.32
C SER A 160 -2.23 -10.80 3.31
N PHE A 161 -2.00 -12.02 2.81
CA PHE A 161 -1.62 -13.15 3.64
C PHE A 161 -0.24 -12.99 4.25
N ALA A 162 0.76 -12.58 3.46
CA ALA A 162 2.11 -12.36 3.94
C ALA A 162 2.14 -11.27 5.02
N SER A 163 1.42 -10.16 4.80
CA SER A 163 1.29 -9.08 5.78
C SER A 163 0.66 -9.56 7.09
N LYS A 164 -0.41 -10.37 7.01
CA LYS A 164 -1.09 -10.91 8.18
C LYS A 164 -0.15 -11.82 8.99
N ILE A 165 0.48 -12.80 8.33
CA ILE A 165 1.39 -13.75 8.99
C ILE A 165 2.54 -13.00 9.66
N LEU A 166 3.11 -12.00 8.99
CA LEU A 166 4.21 -11.23 9.56
C LEU A 166 3.74 -10.40 10.77
N ALA A 167 2.54 -9.81 10.72
CA ALA A 167 1.97 -9.08 11.84
C ALA A 167 1.73 -10.00 13.06
N GLU A 168 1.19 -11.21 12.84
CA GLU A 168 1.02 -12.22 13.89
C GLU A 168 2.36 -12.65 14.48
N ALA A 169 3.37 -12.91 13.64
CA ALA A 169 4.72 -13.25 14.09
C ALA A 169 5.34 -12.11 14.94
N ASN A 170 5.21 -10.86 14.51
CA ASN A 170 5.72 -9.72 15.27
C ASN A 170 5.03 -9.54 16.64
N ALA A 171 3.72 -9.81 16.71
CA ALA A 171 2.97 -9.78 17.96
C ALA A 171 3.44 -10.87 18.94
N LEU A 172 3.70 -12.08 18.43
CA LEU A 172 4.24 -13.18 19.24
C LEU A 172 5.67 -12.91 19.73
N LEU A 173 6.49 -12.29 18.88
CA LEU A 173 7.89 -11.98 19.18
C LEU A 173 8.07 -10.69 20.00
N LYS A 174 6.99 -9.95 20.30
CA LYS A 174 7.01 -8.66 21.04
C LYS A 174 7.99 -7.62 20.49
N LEU A 175 8.27 -7.64 19.19
CA LEU A 175 9.28 -6.77 18.58
C LEU A 175 8.92 -5.26 18.63
N GLN A 176 7.69 -4.92 19.01
CA GLN A 176 7.19 -3.53 19.12
C GLN A 176 6.95 -3.04 20.57
N ASP A 177 7.13 -3.86 21.60
CA ASP A 177 6.73 -3.53 22.99
C ASP A 177 7.72 -2.61 23.77
N SER A 178 8.68 -1.96 23.11
CA SER A 178 9.56 -1.01 23.81
C SER A 178 8.84 0.33 24.07
N PRO A 179 8.72 0.80 25.33
CA PRO A 179 8.12 2.11 25.63
C PRO A 179 8.94 3.26 25.02
N PRO A 180 8.36 4.46 24.85
CA PRO A 180 9.08 5.63 24.38
C PRO A 180 10.05 6.11 25.47
N GLU A 181 11.23 5.50 25.55
CA GLU A 181 12.31 5.99 26.41
C GLU A 181 12.84 7.31 25.85
N LYS A 182 12.90 8.29 26.75
CA LYS A 182 13.54 9.60 26.56
C LYS A 182 15.01 9.39 26.17
N HIS A 183 15.35 9.84 24.97
CA HIS A 183 16.65 10.22 24.41
C HIS A 183 17.93 9.38 24.70
N TYR A 184 18.75 9.27 23.63
CA TYR A 184 20.19 8.98 23.64
C TYR A 184 20.66 7.55 23.93
N THR A 185 20.10 6.53 23.27
CA THR A 185 20.91 5.36 22.92
C THR A 185 20.59 4.91 21.49
N ALA A 186 21.61 4.70 20.68
CA ALA A 186 21.51 4.16 19.33
C ALA A 186 21.21 2.66 19.39
N ARG A 187 20.00 2.28 19.81
CA ARG A 187 19.46 0.94 19.56
C ARG A 187 18.85 0.92 18.16
N THR A 188 19.29 -0.01 17.34
CA THR A 188 18.73 -0.33 16.02
C THR A 188 17.25 -0.65 16.19
N ARG A 189 16.38 0.34 15.97
CA ARG A 189 14.92 0.15 16.00
C ARG A 189 14.57 -0.88 14.93
N VAL A 190 13.87 -1.94 15.31
CA VAL A 190 13.36 -2.95 14.36
C VAL A 190 12.55 -2.20 13.29
N PRO A 191 12.82 -2.45 11.99
CA PRO A 191 12.10 -1.77 10.93
C PRO A 191 10.61 -2.13 10.98
N PRO A 192 9.72 -1.21 10.58
CA PRO A 192 8.28 -1.45 10.61
C PRO A 192 7.91 -2.63 9.68
N LEU A 193 6.84 -3.35 10.00
CA LEU A 193 6.35 -4.51 9.24
C LEU A 193 6.34 -4.33 7.71
N PRO A 194 5.85 -3.20 7.18
CA PRO A 194 5.84 -2.97 5.73
C PRO A 194 7.24 -2.96 5.11
N TYR A 195 8.25 -2.48 5.85
CA TYR A 195 9.64 -2.51 5.41
C TYR A 195 10.13 -3.95 5.25
N LEU A 196 9.92 -4.80 6.26
CA LEU A 196 10.32 -6.20 6.21
C LEU A 196 9.68 -6.96 5.04
N LEU A 197 8.38 -6.76 4.80
CA LEU A 197 7.68 -7.36 3.66
C LEU A 197 8.28 -6.90 2.34
N SER A 198 8.50 -5.59 2.18
CA SER A 198 9.07 -5.05 0.95
C SER A 198 10.46 -5.65 0.66
N THR A 199 11.28 -5.85 1.70
CA THR A 199 12.60 -6.49 1.57
C THR A 199 12.50 -7.98 1.24
N LEU A 200 11.56 -8.70 1.85
CA LEU A 200 11.35 -10.14 1.58
C LEU A 200 10.80 -10.39 0.19
N LEU A 201 9.98 -9.47 -0.33
CA LEU A 201 9.33 -9.58 -1.64
C LEU A 201 10.17 -8.98 -2.78
N GLN A 202 11.23 -8.21 -2.47
CA GLN A 202 12.19 -7.79 -3.48
C GLN A 202 12.91 -9.03 -4.03
N SER A 203 12.70 -9.31 -5.32
CA SER A 203 13.47 -10.32 -6.03
C SER A 203 14.95 -9.97 -5.90
N ARG A 204 15.74 -10.86 -5.29
CA ARG A 204 17.20 -10.71 -5.29
C ARG A 204 17.67 -10.69 -6.75
N PRO A 205 18.59 -9.79 -7.14
CA PRO A 205 19.20 -9.88 -8.47
C PRO A 205 19.74 -11.29 -8.66
N GLN A 206 19.47 -11.89 -9.82
CA GLN A 206 20.02 -13.19 -10.19
C GLN A 206 21.54 -13.12 -9.98
N LEU A 207 22.07 -14.02 -9.16
CA LEU A 207 23.52 -14.19 -9.05
C LEU A 207 24.01 -14.63 -10.43
N LYS A 208 24.68 -13.73 -11.16
CA LYS A 208 25.38 -14.11 -12.38
C LYS A 208 26.33 -15.25 -12.04
N LEU A 209 26.29 -16.32 -12.83
CA LEU A 209 27.26 -17.40 -12.72
C LEU A 209 28.68 -16.82 -12.92
N PRO A 210 29.72 -17.37 -12.27
CA PRO A 210 31.08 -16.83 -12.33
C PRO A 210 31.63 -16.59 -13.74
N GLU A 211 31.09 -17.28 -14.74
CA GLU A 211 31.52 -17.18 -16.15
C GLU A 211 31.01 -15.92 -16.86
N GLU A 212 30.02 -15.20 -16.31
CA GLU A 212 29.46 -13.96 -16.90
C GLU A 212 29.99 -12.66 -16.27
N GLN A 213 30.99 -12.75 -15.38
CA GLN A 213 31.62 -11.57 -14.74
C GLN A 213 32.83 -11.02 -15.49
N PHE A 214 33.27 -11.69 -16.58
CA PHE A 214 34.46 -11.31 -17.35
C PHE A 214 34.19 -11.15 -18.86
N SER A 215 32.97 -10.78 -19.25
CA SER A 215 32.64 -10.37 -20.63
C SER A 215 32.20 -8.92 -20.69
#